data_AF-A0A523ZAU8-F1
#
_entry.id   AF-A0A523ZAU8-F1
#
_cell.length_a   1.000
_cell.length_b   1.000
_cell.length_c   1.000
_cell.angle_alpha   90.00
_cell.angle_beta   90.00
_cell.angle_gamma   90.00
#
_symmetry.space_group_name_H-M   'P 1'
#
loop_
_entity.id
_entity.type
_entity.pdbx_description
1 polymer ?
#
loop_
_entity_poly.entity_id
_entity_poly.type
_entity_poly.pdbx_seq_one_letter_code
_entity_poly.pdbx_strand_id
1 'polypeptide(L)' 'MKTEQIKELEEKINDLKKRWPAHSVSPALFQELEDLEEELESAVTESQQGRANDSTTPSG' A
#
# COMPACT_ATOMS: atom_id res chain seq x y z
N MET A 1 -15.78 -3.99 2.33
CA MET A 1 -15.56 -2.70 3.03
C MET A 1 -14.13 -2.26 2.75
N LYS A 2 -13.84 -0.97 2.51
CA LYS A 2 -12.46 -0.52 2.22
C LYS A 2 -11.46 -0.92 3.32
N THR A 3 -11.93 -1.02 4.56
CA THR A 3 -11.18 -1.50 5.72
C THR A 3 -10.76 -2.97 5.64
N GLU A 4 -11.54 -3.82 4.95
CA GLU A 4 -11.17 -5.23 4.72
C GLU A 4 -10.04 -5.33 3.69
N GLN A 5 -10.11 -4.55 2.60
CA GLN A 5 -9.05 -4.50 1.58
C GLN A 5 -7.71 -4.06 2.16
N ILE A 6 -7.70 -3.02 3.01
CA ILE A 6 -6.48 -2.56 3.69
C ILE A 6 -5.88 -3.69 4.53
N LYS A 7 -6.69 -4.38 5.33
CA LYS A 7 -6.23 -5.52 6.15
C LYS A 7 -5.64 -6.65 5.31
N GLU A 8 -6.28 -7.00 4.20
CA GLU A 8 -5.78 -8.04 3.30
C GLU A 8 -4.42 -7.66 2.69
N LEU A 9 -4.25 -6.39 2.32
CA LEU A 9 -2.97 -5.86 1.81
C LEU A 9 -1.89 -5.89 2.90
N GLU A 10 -2.18 -5.43 4.12
CA GLU A 10 -1.25 -5.51 5.25
C GLU A 10 -0.80 -6.95 5.54
N GLU A 11 -1.75 -7.90 5.50
CA GLU A 11 -1.46 -9.31 5.74
C GLU A 11 -0.55 -9.89 4.65
N LYS A 12 -0.83 -9.59 3.37
CA LYS A 12 0.01 -10.00 2.25
C LYS A 12 1.43 -9.44 2.35
N ILE A 13 1.57 -8.15 2.64
CA ILE A 13 2.86 -7.48 2.87
C ILE A 13 3.61 -8.16 4.01
N ASN A 14 2.92 -8.45 5.12
CA ASN A 14 3.53 -9.09 6.28
C ASN A 14 3.99 -10.52 6.00
N ASP A 15 3.18 -11.31 5.29
CA ASP A 15 3.54 -12.66 4.87
C ASP A 15 4.71 -12.65 3.89
N LEU A 16 4.71 -11.73 2.93
CA LEU A 16 5.80 -11.53 1.98
C LEU A 16 7.11 -11.18 2.70
N LYS A 17 7.07 -10.24 3.63
CA LYS A 17 8.23 -9.84 4.47
C LYS A 17 8.70 -10.95 5.41
N LYS A 18 7.81 -11.82 5.91
CA LYS A 18 8.19 -13.00 6.70
C LYS A 18 8.94 -14.03 5.89
N ARG A 19 8.60 -14.16 4.61
CA ARG A 19 9.27 -15.05 3.66
C ARG A 19 10.55 -14.44 3.09
N TRP A 20 10.81 -13.15 3.32
CA TRP A 20 12.02 -12.50 2.84
C TRP A 20 13.27 -13.09 3.52
N PRO A 21 14.22 -13.61 2.74
CA PRO A 21 15.49 -14.04 3.28
C PRO A 21 16.30 -12.82 3.70
N ALA A 22 16.74 -12.79 4.96
CA ALA A 22 17.40 -11.65 5.62
C ALA A 22 18.63 -11.06 4.88
N HIS A 23 19.18 -11.80 3.90
CA HIS A 23 20.38 -11.42 3.15
C HIS A 23 20.26 -11.63 1.63
N SER A 24 19.08 -11.96 1.09
CA SER A 24 18.91 -12.24 -0.35
C SER A 24 17.53 -11.85 -0.85
N VAL A 25 17.10 -10.62 -0.55
CA VAL A 25 15.86 -10.09 -1.10
C VAL A 25 16.02 -9.98 -2.62
N SER A 26 15.31 -10.84 -3.33
CA SER A 26 15.28 -10.79 -4.79
C SER A 26 14.55 -9.52 -5.25
N PRO A 27 15.02 -8.85 -6.31
CA PRO A 27 14.36 -7.66 -6.84
C PRO A 27 12.91 -7.91 -7.24
N ALA A 28 12.56 -9.14 -7.65
CA ALA A 28 11.17 -9.53 -7.91
C ALA A 28 10.28 -9.50 -6.66
N LEU A 29 10.81 -9.92 -5.49
CA LEU A 29 10.09 -9.88 -4.22
C LEU A 29 10.02 -8.46 -3.65
N PHE A 30 11.03 -7.65 -3.95
CA PHE A 30 11.04 -6.23 -3.60
C PHE A 30 9.98 -5.46 -4.39
N GLN A 31 9.96 -5.67 -5.71
CA GLN A 31 8.95 -5.09 -6.59
C GLN A 31 7.53 -5.47 -6.14
N GLU A 32 7.27 -6.75 -5.86
CA GLU A 32 5.96 -7.20 -5.37
C GLU A 32 5.58 -6.56 -4.03
N LEU A 33 6.56 -6.26 -3.16
CA LEU A 33 6.30 -5.53 -1.93
C LEU A 33 5.93 -4.07 -2.22
N GLU A 34 6.69 -3.40 -3.08
CA GLU A 34 6.45 -2.01 -3.47
C GLU A 34 5.05 -1.84 -4.09
N ASP A 35 4.65 -2.74 -4.98
CA ASP A 35 3.31 -2.77 -5.57
C ASP A 35 2.20 -2.92 -4.49
N LEU A 36 2.39 -3.84 -3.52
CA LEU A 36 1.43 -4.03 -2.43
C LEU A 36 1.39 -2.83 -1.47
N GLU A 37 2.53 -2.20 -1.18
CA GLU A 37 2.63 -1.01 -0.33
C GLU A 37 1.97 0.21 -0.99
N GLU A 38 2.15 0.41 -2.30
CA GLU A 38 1.49 1.47 -3.07
C GLU A 38 -0.03 1.28 -3.14
N GLU A 39 -0.50 0.05 -3.35
CA GLU A 39 -1.93 -0.26 -3.35
C GLU A 39 -2.56 -0.04 -1.98
N LEU A 40 -1.85 -0.36 -0.89
CA LEU A 40 -2.29 -0.07 0.47
C LEU A 40 -2.38 1.42 0.73
N GLU A 41 -1.37 2.19 0.35
CA GLU A 41 -1.37 3.65 0.51
C GLU A 41 -2.54 4.27 -0.26
N SER A 42 -2.78 3.84 -1.49
CA SER A 42 -3.91 4.28 -2.31
C SER A 42 -5.24 3.92 -1.65
N ALA A 43 -5.41 2.70 -1.17
CA ALA A 43 -6.64 2.26 -0.50
C ALA A 43 -6.89 3.05 0.80
N VAL A 44 -5.87 3.30 1.61
CA VAL A 44 -5.95 4.14 2.83
C VAL A 44 -6.30 5.56 2.46
N THR A 45 -5.62 6.10 1.44
CA THR A 45 -5.83 7.45 0.93
C THR A 45 -7.25 7.62 0.43
N GLU A 46 -7.76 6.74 -0.43
CA GLU A 46 -9.15 6.74 -0.91
C GLU A 46 -10.19 6.49 0.19
N SER A 47 -9.81 5.81 1.28
CA SER A 47 -10.66 5.64 2.46
C SER A 47 -10.78 6.93 3.26
N GLN A 48 -9.71 7.73 3.32
CA GLN A 48 -9.66 8.99 4.06
C GLN A 48 -10.05 10.22 3.20
N GLN A 49 -9.81 10.17 1.89
CA GLN A 49 -10.07 11.24 0.92
C GLN A 49 -11.55 11.47 0.62
N GLY A 50 -12.44 10.60 1.11
CA GLY A 50 -13.86 10.92 1.24
C GLY A 50 -14.15 12.12 2.14
N ARG A 51 -13.13 12.74 2.77
CA ARG A 51 -13.27 13.88 3.68
C ARG A 51 -12.47 15.13 3.33
N ALA A 52 -11.53 15.11 2.38
CA ALA A 52 -10.49 16.16 2.28
C ALA A 52 -10.13 16.65 0.86
N ASN A 53 -10.95 16.39 -0.17
CA ASN A 53 -10.67 16.87 -1.53
C ASN A 53 -11.55 18.08 -1.95
N ASP A 54 -11.85 18.97 -1.00
CA ASP A 54 -12.09 20.39 -1.30
C ASP A 54 -10.85 21.15 -0.80
N SER A 55 -10.22 21.96 -1.65
CA SER A 55 -9.04 22.80 -1.40
C SER A 55 -7.64 22.17 -1.48
N THR A 56 -7.13 21.94 -2.70
CA THR A 56 -5.77 22.39 -3.09
C THR A 56 -5.75 22.67 -4.61
N THR A 57 -6.16 23.90 -4.90
CA THR A 57 -5.88 24.82 -6.01
C THR A 57 -5.00 24.33 -7.18
N PRO A 58 -5.46 24.48 -8.44
CA PRO A 58 -4.58 24.40 -9.62
C PRO A 58 -3.71 25.66 -9.68
N SER A 59 -2.38 25.49 -9.72
CA SER A 59 -1.45 26.60 -9.92
C SER A 59 -1.47 26.98 -11.41
N GLY A 60 -1.74 28.26 -11.69
CA GLY A 60 -1.82 28.84 -13.04
C GLY A 60 -0.48 29.17 -13.68
#